data_AF-A0A8K1CUT6-F1
#
_entry.id   AF-A0A8K1CUT6-F1
#
_cell.length_a   1.000
_cell.length_b   1.000
_cell.length_c   1.000
_cell.angle_alpha   90.00
_cell.angle_beta   90.00
_cell.angle_gamma   90.00
#
_symmetry.space_group_name_H-M   'P 1'
#
loop_
_entity.id
_entity.type
_entity.pdbx_description
1 polymer ?
#
loop_
_entity_poly.entity_id
_entity_poly.type
_entity_poly.pdbx_seq_one_letter_code
_entity_poly.pdbx_strand_id
1 'polypeptide(L)'
;MSAQEIADAFVKHYYTTFDTNRAMLANLYQPVSSMSWEGTLLSGQQAIMEKLSQLPTVRHQTSSLDIQPSTSNSAMLIFVQGKLAIDESPPIQFTQVFQLVAHQQGAYYIHNDIFRLQYAAEQARPAHLSSHQSTHCIMASITKDAGSVSPSRMTLMERQAFEKGDVSMLAQLRIVELDKLVARVKQRQRICLDTIQHYEREVGHIDKEAHNIMERYNPMIKRLDQRRAERAKLQAQFDDVAKQFGAILSTTKQQLRKSSHEHVRHIRDEANAELSGARGYPIGRESTVYQKNSPHKRN
;
A
#
# COMPACT_ATOMS: atom_id res chain seq x y z
N MET A 1 24.22 -24.90 12.87
CA MET A 1 23.92 -23.46 12.73
C MET A 1 22.42 -23.29 12.78
N SER A 2 21.94 -22.35 13.58
CA SER A 2 20.52 -21.98 13.59
C SER A 2 20.15 -21.25 12.29
N ALA A 3 18.85 -21.19 11.96
CA ALA A 3 18.38 -20.45 10.78
C ALA A 3 18.78 -18.96 10.86
N GLN A 4 18.73 -18.37 12.05
CA GLN A 4 19.16 -17.00 12.30
C GLN A 4 20.64 -16.79 11.96
N GLU A 5 21.53 -17.66 12.44
CA GLU A 5 22.97 -17.56 12.15
C GLU A 5 23.27 -17.64 10.64
N ILE A 6 22.54 -18.50 9.93
CA ILE A 6 22.66 -18.63 8.47
C ILE A 6 22.20 -17.35 7.78
N ALA A 7 21.07 -16.78 8.21
CA ALA A 7 20.54 -15.55 7.64
C ALA A 7 21.47 -14.35 7.87
N ASP A 8 21.97 -14.18 9.10
CA ASP A 8 22.88 -13.09 9.45
C ASP A 8 24.18 -13.17 8.64
N ALA A 9 24.75 -14.38 8.53
CA ALA A 9 25.95 -14.63 7.72
C ALA A 9 25.70 -14.38 6.23
N PHE A 10 24.56 -14.87 5.71
CA PHE A 10 24.16 -14.68 4.32
C PHE A 10 23.98 -13.20 3.99
N VAL A 11 23.20 -12.46 4.78
CA VAL A 11 22.92 -11.03 4.58
C VAL A 11 24.21 -10.23 4.60
N LYS A 12 25.07 -10.47 5.60
CA LYS A 12 26.39 -9.82 5.67
C LYS A 12 27.24 -10.11 4.43
N HIS A 13 27.30 -11.37 4.01
CA HIS A 13 28.06 -11.78 2.83
C HIS A 13 27.51 -11.13 1.56
N TYR A 14 26.21 -11.24 1.32
CA TYR A 14 25.53 -10.72 0.13
C TYR A 14 25.80 -9.24 -0.07
N TYR A 15 25.51 -8.39 0.92
CA TYR A 15 25.68 -6.94 0.77
C TYR A 15 27.15 -6.52 0.73
N THR A 16 28.04 -7.18 1.49
CA THR A 16 29.49 -6.91 1.40
C THR A 16 30.00 -7.21 -0.01
N THR A 17 29.62 -8.36 -0.58
CA THR A 17 30.00 -8.74 -1.94
C THR A 17 29.34 -7.82 -2.97
N PHE A 18 28.10 -7.40 -2.77
CA PHE A 18 27.41 -6.45 -3.64
C PHE A 18 28.18 -5.12 -3.76
N ASP A 19 28.67 -4.60 -2.63
CA ASP A 19 29.33 -3.31 -2.54
C ASP A 19 30.79 -3.34 -3.01
N THR A 20 31.47 -4.50 -2.87
CA THR A 20 32.91 -4.61 -3.14
C THR A 20 33.25 -5.33 -4.44
N ASN A 21 32.55 -6.41 -4.77
CA ASN A 21 32.80 -7.21 -5.97
C ASN A 21 31.52 -7.91 -6.44
N ARG A 22 30.68 -7.14 -7.14
CA ARG A 22 29.36 -7.57 -7.57
C ARG A 22 29.39 -8.81 -8.47
N ALA A 23 30.45 -9.03 -9.23
CA ALA A 23 30.59 -10.19 -10.11
C ALA A 23 30.52 -11.53 -9.34
N MET A 24 30.97 -11.55 -8.09
CA MET A 24 30.94 -12.75 -7.25
C MET A 24 29.54 -13.16 -6.78
N LEU A 25 28.54 -12.28 -6.91
CA LEU A 25 27.14 -12.62 -6.60
C LEU A 25 26.60 -13.70 -7.53
N ALA A 26 27.21 -13.92 -8.70
CA ALA A 26 26.81 -14.99 -9.62
C ALA A 26 26.73 -16.35 -8.88
N ASN A 27 27.65 -16.63 -7.97
CA ASN A 27 27.72 -17.89 -7.22
C ASN A 27 26.53 -18.13 -6.28
N LEU A 28 25.74 -17.09 -5.96
CA LEU A 28 24.57 -17.17 -5.08
C LEU A 28 23.27 -17.44 -5.84
N TYR A 29 23.26 -17.26 -7.17
CA TYR A 29 22.10 -17.49 -8.03
C TYR A 29 22.28 -18.74 -8.90
N GLN A 30 21.16 -19.33 -9.29
CA GLN A 30 21.07 -20.51 -10.15
C GLN A 30 20.26 -20.18 -11.41
N PRO A 31 20.27 -21.04 -12.45
CA PRO A 31 19.43 -20.86 -13.64
C PRO A 31 17.92 -20.80 -13.33
N VAL A 32 17.49 -21.39 -12.22
CA VAL A 32 16.10 -21.38 -11.76
C VAL A 32 15.74 -20.17 -10.88
N SER A 33 16.72 -19.33 -10.53
CA SER A 33 16.49 -18.17 -9.67
C SER A 33 15.68 -17.09 -10.36
N SER A 34 14.86 -16.37 -9.59
CA SER A 34 14.13 -15.20 -10.07
C SER A 34 14.38 -13.98 -9.20
N MET A 35 14.60 -12.83 -9.83
CA MET A 35 14.75 -11.54 -9.15
C MET A 35 13.66 -10.57 -9.62
N SER A 36 13.00 -9.89 -8.71
CA SER A 36 12.18 -8.72 -9.00
C SER A 36 12.92 -7.46 -8.55
N TRP A 37 13.36 -6.62 -9.49
CA TRP A 37 14.03 -5.35 -9.20
C TRP A 37 13.10 -4.19 -9.54
N GLU A 38 12.65 -3.43 -8.53
CA GLU A 38 11.75 -2.30 -8.73
C GLU A 38 10.45 -2.65 -9.51
N GLY A 39 10.01 -3.91 -9.41
CA GLY A 39 8.82 -4.43 -10.11
C GLY A 39 9.09 -5.05 -11.48
N THR A 40 10.34 -5.04 -11.97
CA THR A 40 10.73 -5.78 -13.18
C THR A 40 11.21 -7.19 -12.82
N LEU A 41 10.58 -8.22 -13.39
CA LEU A 41 10.96 -9.62 -13.18
C LEU A 41 12.13 -10.02 -14.11
N LEU A 42 13.13 -10.66 -13.54
CA LEU A 42 14.31 -11.21 -14.19
C LEU A 42 14.41 -12.69 -13.83
N SER A 43 14.56 -13.55 -14.83
CA SER A 43 14.62 -14.99 -14.64
C SER A 43 15.97 -15.54 -15.09
N GLY A 44 16.59 -16.33 -14.21
CA GLY A 44 17.88 -16.96 -14.42
C GLY A 44 19.08 -16.07 -14.05
N GLN A 45 20.14 -16.74 -13.59
CA GLN A 45 21.40 -16.11 -13.16
C GLN A 45 21.95 -15.08 -14.14
N GLN A 46 21.94 -15.36 -15.46
CA GLN A 46 22.52 -14.45 -16.46
C GLN A 46 21.81 -13.09 -16.49
N ALA A 47 20.47 -13.08 -16.57
CA ALA A 47 19.68 -11.85 -16.60
C ALA A 47 19.79 -11.04 -15.29
N ILE A 48 19.86 -11.75 -14.16
CA ILE A 48 20.09 -11.14 -12.84
C ILE A 48 21.45 -10.45 -12.81
N MET A 49 22.53 -11.15 -13.21
CA MET A 49 23.88 -10.60 -13.19
C MET A 49 24.06 -9.43 -14.16
N GLU A 50 23.43 -9.49 -15.33
CA GLU A 50 23.40 -8.37 -16.26
C GLU A 50 22.77 -7.13 -15.61
N LYS A 51 21.59 -7.28 -14.97
CA LYS A 51 20.95 -6.17 -14.26
C LYS A 51 21.83 -5.61 -13.15
N LEU A 52 22.40 -6.49 -12.32
CA LEU A 52 23.25 -6.10 -11.21
C LEU A 52 24.50 -5.34 -11.69
N SER A 53 25.10 -5.76 -12.80
CA SER A 53 26.29 -5.11 -13.38
C SER A 53 26.05 -3.67 -13.86
N GLN A 54 24.82 -3.35 -14.27
CA GLN A 54 24.43 -2.02 -14.77
C GLN A 54 24.16 -1.00 -13.64
N LEU A 55 24.07 -1.45 -12.40
CA LEU A 55 23.79 -0.56 -11.27
C LEU A 55 25.03 0.29 -10.92
N PRO A 56 24.83 1.54 -10.47
CA PRO A 56 25.93 2.39 -10.00
C PRO A 56 26.63 1.78 -8.77
N THR A 57 27.71 2.43 -8.35
CA THR A 57 28.34 2.07 -7.06
C THR A 57 27.40 2.43 -5.94
N VAL A 58 27.20 1.50 -5.02
CA VAL A 58 26.27 1.67 -3.90
C VAL A 58 26.93 1.22 -2.61
N ARG A 59 26.39 1.71 -1.49
CA ARG A 59 26.73 1.24 -0.15
C ARG A 59 25.47 0.87 0.60
N HIS A 60 25.40 -0.37 1.05
CA HIS A 60 24.29 -0.88 1.83
C HIS A 60 24.58 -0.73 3.33
N GLN A 61 23.56 -0.30 4.06
CA GLN A 61 23.53 -0.28 5.52
C GLN A 61 22.28 -1.05 5.96
N THR A 62 22.45 -2.32 6.29
CA THR A 62 21.35 -3.18 6.78
C THR A 62 20.99 -2.79 8.21
N SER A 63 19.70 -2.51 8.47
CA SER A 63 19.24 -2.10 9.80
C SER A 63 18.64 -3.25 10.59
N SER A 64 17.79 -4.05 9.96
CA SER A 64 17.06 -5.14 10.60
C SER A 64 16.76 -6.23 9.58
N LEU A 65 16.66 -7.47 10.07
CA LEU A 65 16.21 -8.60 9.28
C LEU A 65 15.33 -9.51 10.13
N ASP A 66 14.35 -10.11 9.47
CA ASP A 66 13.48 -11.14 10.03
C ASP A 66 13.62 -12.41 9.19
N ILE A 67 13.55 -13.58 9.84
CA ILE A 67 13.60 -14.87 9.16
C ILE A 67 12.41 -15.75 9.54
N GLN A 68 11.87 -16.45 8.54
CA GLN A 68 10.89 -17.50 8.73
C GLN A 68 11.28 -18.77 7.97
N PRO A 69 11.09 -19.97 8.57
CA PRO A 69 11.18 -21.20 7.80
C PRO A 69 10.09 -21.23 6.72
N SER A 70 10.43 -21.75 5.55
CA SER A 70 9.46 -21.93 4.46
C SER A 70 8.65 -23.21 4.65
N THR A 71 7.72 -23.49 3.73
CA THR A 71 6.89 -24.71 3.73
C THR A 71 7.72 -25.99 3.57
N SER A 72 8.90 -25.89 2.95
CA SER A 72 9.89 -26.97 2.89
C SER A 72 11.00 -26.75 3.92
N ASN A 73 11.40 -27.82 4.62
CA ASN A 73 12.52 -27.79 5.59
C ASN A 73 13.87 -27.38 4.98
N SER A 74 13.99 -27.40 3.66
CA SER A 74 15.18 -26.99 2.91
C SER A 74 15.14 -25.53 2.48
N ALA A 75 14.15 -24.72 2.89
CA ALA A 75 14.05 -23.34 2.47
C ALA A 75 13.67 -22.39 3.61
N MET A 76 14.12 -21.15 3.50
CA MET A 76 13.85 -20.08 4.46
C MET A 76 13.61 -18.75 3.74
N LEU A 77 12.77 -17.92 4.34
CA LEU A 77 12.47 -16.57 3.88
C LEU A 77 13.18 -15.58 4.79
N ILE A 78 13.90 -14.64 4.18
CA ILE A 78 14.61 -13.57 4.87
C ILE A 78 14.05 -12.26 4.37
N PHE A 79 13.52 -11.46 5.28
CA PHE A 79 13.10 -10.09 5.02
C PHE A 79 14.16 -9.14 5.56
N VAL A 80 14.71 -8.28 4.71
CA VAL A 80 15.74 -7.30 5.07
C VAL A 80 15.18 -5.90 4.89
N GLN A 81 15.39 -5.05 5.88
CA GLN A 81 15.22 -3.62 5.77
C GLN A 81 16.57 -2.93 5.97
N GLY A 82 16.83 -1.88 5.19
CA GLY A 82 18.06 -1.13 5.30
C GLY A 82 18.00 0.20 4.59
N LYS A 83 19.18 0.82 4.46
CA LYS A 83 19.41 2.03 3.69
C LYS A 83 20.45 1.77 2.61
N LEU A 84 20.24 2.34 1.44
CA LEU A 84 21.10 2.28 0.28
C LEU A 84 21.56 3.69 -0.06
N ALA A 85 22.87 3.95 -0.01
CA ALA A 85 23.44 5.17 -0.57
C ALA A 85 23.93 4.88 -1.99
N ILE A 86 23.61 5.78 -2.93
CA ILE A 86 24.11 5.74 -4.30
C ILE A 86 25.14 6.86 -4.40
N ASP A 87 26.41 6.50 -4.61
CA ASP A 87 27.53 7.45 -4.55
C ASP A 87 27.50 8.33 -3.28
N GLU A 88 27.44 9.66 -3.42
CA GLU A 88 27.38 10.64 -2.32
C GLU A 88 25.94 11.12 -2.03
N SER A 89 24.91 10.40 -2.53
CA SER A 89 23.51 10.76 -2.29
C SER A 89 23.08 10.46 -0.85
N PRO A 90 22.05 11.17 -0.34
CA PRO A 90 21.38 10.77 0.89
C PRO A 90 20.93 9.29 0.82
N PRO A 91 21.11 8.49 1.89
CA PRO A 91 20.68 7.10 1.89
C PRO A 91 19.16 6.94 1.76
N ILE A 92 18.72 6.10 0.83
CA ILE A 92 17.32 5.78 0.55
C ILE A 92 16.95 4.50 1.31
N GLN A 93 15.77 4.44 1.92
CA GLN A 93 15.32 3.20 2.55
C GLN A 93 15.04 2.14 1.49
N PHE A 94 15.36 0.89 1.77
CA PHE A 94 15.01 -0.23 0.90
C PHE A 94 14.53 -1.41 1.73
N THR A 95 13.77 -2.27 1.06
CA THR A 95 13.40 -3.59 1.55
C THR A 95 13.75 -4.63 0.51
N GLN A 96 14.26 -5.76 0.98
CA GLN A 96 14.60 -6.88 0.12
C GLN A 96 14.17 -8.19 0.75
N VAL A 97 13.60 -9.09 -0.05
CA VAL A 97 13.19 -10.42 0.40
C VAL A 97 14.00 -11.46 -0.34
N PHE A 98 14.60 -12.39 0.40
CA PHE A 98 15.29 -13.54 -0.14
C PHE A 98 14.58 -14.82 0.26
N GLN A 99 14.37 -15.72 -0.69
CA GLN A 99 14.10 -17.12 -0.41
C GLN A 99 15.36 -17.93 -0.64
N LEU A 100 15.97 -18.40 0.43
CA LEU A 100 17.11 -19.31 0.33
C LEU A 100 16.62 -20.75 0.26
N VAL A 101 17.22 -21.53 -0.62
CA VAL A 101 16.96 -22.97 -0.76
C VAL A 101 18.28 -23.72 -0.66
N ALA A 102 18.31 -24.77 0.15
CA ALA A 102 19.46 -25.65 0.28
C ALA A 102 19.66 -26.45 -1.02
N HIS A 103 20.87 -26.38 -1.57
CA HIS A 103 21.28 -27.18 -2.72
C HIS A 103 22.04 -28.45 -2.28
N GLN A 104 22.92 -28.31 -1.28
CA GLN A 104 23.69 -29.39 -0.66
C GLN A 104 23.76 -29.15 0.86
N GLN A 105 24.28 -30.10 1.63
CA GLN A 105 24.44 -29.92 3.08
C GLN A 105 25.29 -28.68 3.38
N GLY A 106 24.67 -27.66 3.98
CA GLY A 106 25.33 -26.40 4.33
C GLY A 106 25.50 -25.39 3.17
N ALA A 107 25.03 -25.70 1.96
CA ALA A 107 25.11 -24.80 0.81
C ALA A 107 23.71 -24.32 0.38
N TYR A 108 23.54 -22.99 0.32
CA TYR A 108 22.28 -22.34 -0.04
C TYR A 108 22.45 -21.49 -1.29
N TYR A 109 21.39 -21.41 -2.10
CA TYR A 109 21.28 -20.47 -3.20
C TYR A 109 20.01 -19.61 -3.05
N ILE A 110 19.99 -18.47 -3.71
CA ILE A 110 18.85 -17.55 -3.74
C ILE A 110 17.86 -18.03 -4.80
N HIS A 111 16.72 -18.55 -4.38
CA HIS A 111 15.67 -18.98 -5.30
C HIS A 111 14.80 -17.81 -5.76
N ASN A 112 14.36 -16.98 -4.81
CA ASN A 112 13.64 -15.74 -5.09
C ASN A 112 14.33 -14.56 -4.43
N ASP A 113 14.39 -13.45 -5.14
CA ASP A 113 14.92 -12.17 -4.68
C ASP A 113 13.94 -11.06 -5.08
N ILE A 114 13.48 -10.24 -4.14
CA ILE A 114 12.56 -9.14 -4.41
C ILE A 114 13.10 -7.88 -3.76
N PHE A 115 13.55 -6.93 -4.58
CA PHE A 115 14.11 -5.67 -4.14
C PHE A 115 13.16 -4.50 -4.43
N ARG A 116 12.96 -3.65 -3.42
CA ARG A 116 12.16 -2.43 -3.50
C ARG A 116 12.85 -1.27 -2.77
N LEU A 117 13.02 -0.15 -3.45
CA LEU A 117 13.29 1.14 -2.85
C LEU A 117 12.02 1.69 -2.22
N GLN A 118 12.18 2.19 -0.99
CA GLN A 118 11.17 2.96 -0.30
C GLN A 118 11.50 4.42 -0.52
N TYR A 119 10.94 4.96 -1.60
CA TYR A 119 10.82 6.39 -1.74
C TYR A 119 9.95 6.87 -0.57
N ALA A 120 10.45 7.82 0.21
CA ALA A 120 9.56 8.54 1.09
C ALA A 120 8.45 9.08 0.19
N ALA A 121 7.22 8.58 0.38
CA ALA A 121 6.06 9.29 -0.11
C ALA A 121 6.18 10.67 0.52
N GLU A 122 6.54 11.66 -0.28
CA GLU A 122 6.49 13.04 0.15
C GLU A 122 5.08 13.23 0.71
N GLN A 123 5.03 13.36 2.03
CA GLN A 123 3.79 13.30 2.76
C GLN A 123 2.88 14.36 2.14
N ALA A 124 1.69 13.95 1.72
CA ALA A 124 0.54 14.82 1.65
C ALA A 124 0.25 15.35 3.06
N ARG A 125 1.03 16.33 3.49
CA ARG A 125 0.73 17.34 4.50
C ARG A 125 1.23 18.65 3.92
N PRO A 126 0.41 19.71 3.89
CA PRO A 126 0.91 21.02 3.56
C PRO A 126 1.99 21.35 4.59
N ALA A 127 3.23 21.51 4.12
CA ALA A 127 4.32 22.04 4.92
C ALA A 127 4.01 23.51 5.24
N HIS A 128 3.13 23.73 6.22
CA HIS A 128 3.16 24.95 7.00
C HIS A 128 4.39 24.84 7.91
N LEU A 129 5.42 25.62 7.57
CA LEU A 129 6.67 25.86 8.30
C LEU A 129 7.58 24.65 8.58
N SER A 130 8.50 24.36 7.66
CA SER A 130 9.93 24.26 8.00
C SER A 130 10.82 24.22 6.76
N SER A 131 10.76 25.27 5.92
CA SER A 131 11.76 25.52 4.88
C SER A 131 12.47 26.85 5.14
N HIS A 132 13.15 26.94 6.29
CA HIS A 132 14.06 28.05 6.58
C HIS A 132 15.51 27.78 6.15
N GLN A 133 15.81 26.71 5.39
CA GLN A 133 17.21 26.38 5.05
C GLN A 133 17.51 26.05 3.58
N SER A 134 16.57 26.17 2.63
CA SER A 134 16.91 25.92 1.20
C SER A 134 16.44 26.96 0.19
N THR A 135 15.63 27.95 0.60
CA THR A 135 15.41 29.17 -0.21
C THR A 135 16.50 30.22 -0.02
N HIS A 136 17.46 29.99 0.90
CA HIS A 136 18.54 30.94 1.14
C HIS A 136 19.70 30.87 0.14
N CYS A 137 19.73 29.88 -0.78
CA CYS A 137 20.84 29.75 -1.75
C CYS A 137 20.52 30.27 -3.16
N ILE A 138 19.25 30.30 -3.58
CA ILE A 138 18.88 30.78 -4.94
C ILE A 138 18.27 32.19 -4.91
N MET A 139 17.58 32.58 -3.82
CA MET A 139 17.15 33.98 -3.62
C MET A 139 18.28 34.87 -3.08
N ALA A 140 19.37 34.30 -2.54
CA ALA A 140 20.54 35.08 -2.14
C ALA A 140 21.29 35.71 -3.33
N SER A 141 20.99 35.33 -4.57
CA SER A 141 21.49 36.03 -5.77
C SER A 141 20.58 37.19 -6.21
N ILE A 142 19.39 37.31 -5.61
CA ILE A 142 18.41 38.37 -5.90
C ILE A 142 18.44 39.47 -4.82
N THR A 143 18.88 39.18 -3.59
CA THR A 143 18.89 40.16 -2.49
C THR A 143 20.27 40.56 -1.94
N LYS A 144 21.38 39.97 -2.41
CA LYS A 144 22.75 40.35 -1.98
C LYS A 144 23.31 41.63 -2.62
N ASP A 145 22.47 42.63 -2.88
CA ASP A 145 22.93 44.00 -3.15
C ASP A 145 22.28 45.05 -2.22
N ALA A 146 21.51 44.61 -1.21
CA ALA A 146 20.93 45.50 -0.21
C ALA A 146 21.39 45.13 1.21
N GLY A 147 22.46 45.78 1.69
CA GLY A 147 22.75 45.84 3.12
C GLY A 147 24.00 45.11 3.61
N SER A 148 25.18 45.54 3.18
CA SER A 148 26.34 45.61 4.09
C SER A 148 26.85 47.03 4.08
N VAL A 149 26.85 47.69 5.25
CA VAL A 149 27.45 49.01 5.45
C VAL A 149 28.96 48.90 5.23
N SER A 150 29.35 49.05 3.97
CA SER A 150 30.68 49.46 3.53
C SER A 150 30.58 50.96 3.24
N PRO A 151 31.68 51.74 3.38
CA PRO A 151 31.60 53.20 3.31
C PRO A 151 30.90 53.59 2.01
N SER A 152 29.86 54.43 2.14
CA SER A 152 28.89 54.81 1.12
C SER A 152 29.36 54.53 -0.31
N ARG A 153 28.94 53.40 -0.89
CA ARG A 153 29.16 53.11 -2.31
C ARG A 153 28.26 54.06 -3.08
N MET A 154 28.77 55.27 -3.33
CA MET A 154 28.10 56.28 -4.12
C MET A 154 27.61 55.66 -5.42
N THR A 155 26.33 55.87 -5.70
CA THR A 155 25.78 55.60 -7.02
C THR A 155 26.60 56.38 -8.04
N LEU A 156 26.72 55.86 -9.27
CA LEU A 156 27.46 56.56 -10.33
C LEU A 156 26.95 58.00 -10.53
N MET A 157 25.66 58.26 -10.25
CA MET A 157 25.07 59.60 -10.20
C MET A 157 25.62 60.49 -9.07
N GLU A 158 25.86 59.96 -7.88
CA GLU A 158 26.46 60.70 -6.76
C GLU A 158 27.94 61.00 -6.98
N ARG A 159 28.68 60.12 -7.68
CA ARG A 159 30.06 60.42 -8.13
C ARG A 159 30.12 61.53 -9.17
N GLN A 160 29.07 61.66 -9.98
CA GLN A 160 29.01 62.60 -11.13
C GLN A 160 28.79 64.06 -10.75
N ALA A 161 28.39 64.37 -9.52
CA ALA A 161 28.35 65.77 -9.04
C ALA A 161 29.76 66.37 -8.84
N PHE A 162 30.80 65.53 -8.81
CA PHE A 162 32.18 65.93 -8.45
C PHE A 162 33.21 65.78 -9.59
N GLU A 163 32.84 65.31 -10.78
CA GLU A 163 33.80 65.01 -11.86
C GLU A 163 33.95 66.18 -12.87
N LYS A 164 35.13 66.82 -12.88
CA LYS A 164 35.58 67.75 -13.93
C LYS A 164 36.20 66.96 -15.09
N GLY A 165 35.41 66.61 -16.10
CA GLY A 165 35.87 65.90 -17.30
C GLY A 165 35.00 66.22 -18.52
N ASP A 166 35.55 65.96 -19.71
CA ASP A 166 34.93 66.31 -21.00
C ASP A 166 33.56 65.62 -21.18
N VAL A 167 32.50 66.40 -21.42
CA VAL A 167 31.08 65.98 -21.30
C VAL A 167 30.74 64.83 -22.26
N SER A 168 31.37 64.80 -23.44
CA SER A 168 31.16 63.78 -24.46
C SER A 168 31.66 62.39 -24.05
N MET A 169 32.80 62.31 -23.36
CA MET A 169 33.39 61.04 -22.92
C MET A 169 32.53 60.39 -21.82
N LEU A 170 32.03 61.21 -20.88
CA LEU A 170 31.15 60.76 -19.81
C LEU A 170 29.80 60.22 -20.35
N ALA A 171 29.27 60.84 -21.41
CA ALA A 171 28.05 60.35 -22.06
C ALA A 171 28.25 58.96 -22.69
N GLN A 172 29.38 58.73 -23.36
CA GLN A 172 29.69 57.42 -23.96
C GLN A 172 29.84 56.31 -22.91
N LEU A 173 30.53 56.58 -21.80
CA LEU A 173 30.66 55.61 -20.70
C LEU A 173 29.30 55.25 -20.09
N ARG A 174 28.39 56.22 -19.92
CA ARG A 174 27.03 56.00 -19.42
C ARG A 174 26.21 55.11 -20.37
N ILE A 175 26.30 55.34 -21.68
CA ILE A 175 25.62 54.51 -22.69
C ILE A 175 26.10 53.05 -22.59
N VAL A 176 27.42 52.83 -22.49
CA VAL A 176 28.00 51.48 -22.36
C VAL A 176 27.55 50.79 -21.07
N GLU A 177 27.44 51.50 -19.96
CA GLU A 177 26.95 50.92 -18.71
C GLU A 177 25.44 50.59 -18.74
N LEU A 178 24.64 51.44 -19.38
CA LEU A 178 23.22 51.16 -19.62
C LEU A 178 23.03 49.92 -20.51
N ASP A 179 23.81 49.78 -21.58
CA ASP A 179 23.77 48.60 -22.44
C ASP A 179 24.09 47.31 -21.67
N LYS A 180 25.10 47.36 -20.78
CA LYS A 180 25.42 46.23 -19.88
C LYS A 180 24.27 45.92 -18.91
N LEU A 181 23.61 46.94 -18.37
CA LEU A 181 22.44 46.74 -17.49
C LEU A 181 21.28 46.09 -18.25
N VAL A 182 20.96 46.60 -19.44
CA VAL A 182 19.90 46.06 -20.30
C VAL A 182 20.21 44.61 -20.68
N ALA A 183 21.46 44.29 -21.02
CA ALA A 183 21.88 42.92 -21.32
C ALA A 183 21.66 41.98 -20.11
N ARG A 184 22.04 42.41 -18.90
CA ARG A 184 21.82 41.63 -17.67
C ARG A 184 20.33 41.41 -17.36
N VAL A 185 19.50 42.44 -17.53
CA VAL A 185 18.04 42.33 -17.33
C VAL A 185 17.43 41.37 -18.34
N LYS A 186 17.77 41.49 -19.63
CA LYS A 186 17.31 40.57 -20.68
C LYS A 186 17.75 39.13 -20.41
N GLN A 187 18.98 38.93 -19.94
CA GLN A 187 19.47 37.59 -19.58
C GLN A 187 18.68 36.99 -18.40
N ARG A 188 18.41 37.78 -17.36
CA ARG A 188 17.58 37.34 -16.22
C ARG A 188 16.14 37.02 -16.66
N GLN A 189 15.58 37.82 -17.56
CA GLN A 189 14.24 37.57 -18.10
C GLN A 189 14.18 36.25 -18.88
N ARG A 190 15.21 35.95 -19.70
CA ARG A 190 15.29 34.66 -20.42
C ARG A 190 15.34 33.47 -19.47
N ILE A 191 16.20 33.53 -18.46
CA ILE A 191 16.32 32.44 -17.47
C ILE A 191 14.97 32.21 -16.78
N CYS A 192 14.29 33.28 -16.36
CA CYS A 192 12.97 33.17 -15.74
C CYS A 192 11.94 32.52 -16.66
N LEU A 193 11.89 32.94 -17.93
CA LEU A 193 10.98 32.35 -18.93
C LEU A 193 11.28 30.88 -19.20
N ASP A 194 12.55 30.50 -19.32
CA ASP A 194 12.96 29.11 -19.52
C ASP A 194 12.57 28.25 -18.32
N THR A 195 12.71 28.78 -17.10
CA THR A 195 12.26 28.11 -15.87
C THR A 195 10.73 27.94 -15.83
N ILE A 196 9.96 28.96 -16.21
CA ILE A 196 8.49 28.87 -16.30
C ILE A 196 8.10 27.77 -17.29
N GLN A 197 8.69 27.77 -18.49
CA GLN A 197 8.40 26.75 -19.50
C GLN A 197 8.78 25.33 -19.04
N HIS A 198 9.85 25.19 -18.26
CA HIS A 198 10.21 23.90 -17.69
C HIS A 198 9.11 23.40 -16.75
N TYR A 199 8.65 24.23 -15.81
CA TYR A 199 7.58 23.86 -14.88
C TYR A 199 6.25 23.61 -15.59
N GLU A 200 5.90 24.36 -16.63
CA GLU A 200 4.70 24.10 -17.43
C GLU A 200 4.74 22.69 -18.08
N ARG A 201 5.91 22.25 -18.54
CA ARG A 201 6.07 20.88 -19.08
C ARG A 201 5.94 19.82 -17.99
N GLU A 202 6.51 20.06 -16.81
CA GLU A 202 6.40 19.13 -15.67
C GLU A 202 4.95 19.00 -15.19
N VAL A 203 4.24 20.11 -15.01
CA VAL A 203 2.81 20.11 -14.67
C VAL A 203 2.00 19.33 -15.72
N GLY A 204 2.23 19.60 -17.01
CA GLY A 204 1.55 18.88 -18.08
C GLY A 204 1.88 17.38 -18.13
N HIS A 205 3.06 16.96 -17.67
CA HIS A 205 3.40 15.54 -17.53
C HIS A 205 2.63 14.91 -16.36
N ILE A 206 2.58 15.58 -15.21
CA ILE A 206 1.84 15.12 -14.03
C ILE A 206 0.36 14.97 -14.35
N ASP A 207 -0.25 15.92 -15.06
CA ASP A 207 -1.66 15.86 -15.45
C ASP A 207 -1.97 14.63 -16.33
N LYS A 208 -1.07 14.30 -17.26
CA LYS A 208 -1.22 13.11 -18.11
C LYS A 208 -1.10 11.83 -17.32
N GLU A 209 -0.13 11.74 -16.42
CA GLU A 209 0.01 10.56 -15.56
C GLU A 209 -1.19 10.38 -14.63
N ALA A 210 -1.69 11.48 -14.04
CA ALA A 210 -2.90 11.46 -13.23
C ALA A 210 -4.11 10.96 -14.03
N HIS A 211 -4.27 11.42 -15.27
CA HIS A 211 -5.31 10.94 -16.18
C HIS A 211 -5.18 9.44 -16.47
N ASN A 212 -3.98 8.98 -16.84
CA ASN A 212 -3.71 7.57 -17.12
C ASN A 212 -4.00 6.66 -15.92
N ILE A 213 -3.65 7.10 -14.71
CA ILE A 213 -3.94 6.39 -13.47
C ILE A 213 -5.47 6.29 -13.28
N MET A 214 -6.19 7.40 -13.46
CA MET A 214 -7.65 7.42 -13.31
C MET A 214 -8.35 6.54 -14.34
N GLU A 215 -7.88 6.49 -15.59
CA GLU A 215 -8.41 5.57 -16.59
C GLU A 215 -8.26 4.10 -16.19
N ARG A 216 -7.15 3.74 -15.53
CA ARG A 216 -6.93 2.37 -15.01
C ARG A 216 -7.73 2.09 -13.74
N TYR A 217 -7.90 3.09 -12.88
CA TYR A 217 -8.55 2.96 -11.58
C TYR A 217 -10.08 2.90 -11.68
N ASN A 218 -10.69 3.73 -12.54
CA ASN A 218 -12.14 3.79 -12.75
C ASN A 218 -12.82 2.44 -13.05
N PRO A 219 -12.31 1.56 -13.94
CA PRO A 219 -12.91 0.26 -14.19
C PRO A 219 -12.81 -0.68 -12.97
N MET A 220 -11.78 -0.53 -12.12
CA MET A 220 -11.66 -1.30 -10.88
C MET A 220 -12.74 -0.90 -9.87
N ILE A 221 -13.03 0.40 -9.72
CA ILE A 221 -14.14 0.88 -8.89
C ILE A 221 -15.47 0.30 -9.38
N LYS A 222 -15.74 0.40 -10.69
CA LYS A 222 -16.99 -0.14 -11.27
C LYS A 222 -17.13 -1.64 -11.01
N ARG A 223 -16.03 -2.40 -11.15
CA ARG A 223 -16.02 -3.84 -10.86
C ARG A 223 -16.26 -4.12 -9.37
N LEU A 224 -15.71 -3.31 -8.48
CA LEU A 224 -15.92 -3.44 -7.04
C LEU A 224 -17.40 -3.22 -6.67
N ASP A 225 -18.04 -2.20 -7.26
CA ASP A 225 -19.45 -1.91 -7.03
C ASP A 225 -20.36 -3.02 -7.58
N GLN A 226 -20.02 -3.57 -8.75
CA GLN A 226 -20.69 -4.76 -9.29
C GLN A 226 -20.58 -5.95 -8.33
N ARG A 227 -19.38 -6.24 -7.80
CA ARG A 227 -19.17 -7.34 -6.83
C ARG A 227 -19.94 -7.12 -5.53
N ARG A 228 -20.01 -5.87 -5.04
CA ARG A 228 -20.83 -5.52 -3.86
C ARG A 228 -22.31 -5.77 -4.11
N ALA A 229 -22.82 -5.40 -5.29
CA ALA A 229 -24.20 -5.66 -5.67
C ALA A 229 -24.51 -7.16 -5.83
N GLU A 230 -23.59 -7.94 -6.43
CA GLU A 230 -23.70 -9.40 -6.51
C GLU A 230 -23.76 -10.05 -5.12
N ARG A 231 -22.86 -9.64 -4.22
CA ARG A 231 -22.86 -10.14 -2.84
C ARG A 231 -24.17 -9.82 -2.12
N ALA A 232 -24.72 -8.60 -2.30
CA ALA A 232 -25.99 -8.22 -1.71
C ALA A 232 -27.15 -9.09 -2.22
N LYS A 233 -27.17 -9.41 -3.53
CA LYS A 233 -28.17 -10.33 -4.11
C LYS A 233 -28.05 -11.74 -3.54
N LEU A 234 -26.83 -12.28 -3.45
CA LEU A 234 -26.58 -13.60 -2.86
C LEU A 234 -27.01 -13.66 -1.39
N GLN A 235 -26.73 -12.60 -0.63
CA GLN A 235 -27.17 -12.51 0.77
C GLN A 235 -28.70 -12.51 0.87
N ALA A 236 -29.39 -11.76 0.02
CA ALA A 236 -30.85 -11.74 0.00
C ALA A 236 -31.44 -13.12 -0.37
N GLN A 237 -30.83 -13.84 -1.31
CA GLN A 237 -31.22 -15.21 -1.65
C GLN A 237 -31.02 -16.16 -0.47
N PHE A 238 -29.88 -16.06 0.22
CA PHE A 238 -29.61 -16.86 1.41
C PHE A 238 -30.65 -16.60 2.51
N ASP A 239 -30.96 -15.33 2.78
CA ASP A 239 -31.95 -14.95 3.78
C ASP A 239 -33.35 -15.47 3.44
N ASP A 240 -33.71 -15.52 2.14
CA ASP A 240 -34.98 -16.10 1.69
C ASP A 240 -35.03 -17.62 1.90
N VAL A 241 -33.97 -18.34 1.52
CA VAL A 241 -33.86 -19.79 1.78
C VAL A 241 -33.93 -20.09 3.27
N ALA A 242 -33.27 -19.30 4.11
CA ALA A 242 -33.32 -19.45 5.56
C ALA A 242 -34.76 -19.26 6.11
N LYS A 243 -35.51 -18.28 5.58
CA LYS A 243 -36.93 -18.09 5.92
C LYS A 243 -37.79 -19.26 5.48
N GLN A 244 -37.63 -19.74 4.25
CA GLN A 244 -38.37 -20.89 3.73
C GLN A 244 -38.12 -22.14 4.58
N PHE A 245 -36.86 -22.41 4.92
CA PHE A 245 -36.50 -23.53 5.79
C PHE A 245 -37.12 -23.40 7.19
N GLY A 246 -37.10 -22.20 7.77
CA GLY A 246 -37.78 -21.91 9.03
C GLY A 246 -39.30 -22.15 8.97
N ALA A 247 -39.95 -21.82 7.86
CA ALA A 247 -41.37 -22.08 7.64
C ALA A 247 -41.66 -23.59 7.52
N ILE A 248 -40.84 -24.35 6.80
CA ILE A 248 -40.97 -25.81 6.69
C ILE A 248 -40.81 -26.46 8.06
N LEU A 249 -39.79 -26.07 8.84
CA LEU A 249 -39.59 -26.60 10.18
C LEU A 249 -40.76 -26.30 11.12
N SER A 250 -41.29 -25.07 11.09
CA SER A 250 -42.40 -24.69 11.97
C SER A 250 -43.69 -25.46 11.64
N THR A 251 -44.03 -25.59 10.35
CA THR A 251 -45.19 -26.35 9.88
C THR A 251 -45.04 -27.85 10.20
N THR A 252 -43.87 -28.43 9.96
CA THR A 252 -43.58 -29.85 10.26
C THR A 252 -43.69 -30.11 11.76
N LYS A 253 -43.11 -29.24 12.60
CA LYS A 253 -43.21 -29.35 14.06
C LYS A 253 -44.66 -29.23 14.54
N GLN A 254 -45.47 -28.36 13.93
CA GLN A 254 -46.89 -28.24 14.26
C GLN A 254 -47.68 -29.50 13.85
N GLN A 255 -47.41 -30.06 12.67
CA GLN A 255 -48.04 -31.29 12.20
C GLN A 255 -47.69 -32.49 13.08
N LEU A 256 -46.41 -32.67 13.42
CA LEU A 256 -45.97 -33.75 14.32
C LEU A 256 -46.65 -33.66 15.69
N ARG A 257 -46.77 -32.45 16.26
CA ARG A 257 -47.49 -32.24 17.52
C ARG A 257 -48.97 -32.60 17.41
N LYS A 258 -49.64 -32.18 16.33
CA LYS A 258 -51.05 -32.51 16.08
C LYS A 258 -51.25 -34.02 15.92
N SER A 259 -50.45 -34.67 15.08
CA SER A 259 -50.51 -36.11 14.84
C SER A 259 -50.24 -36.92 16.11
N SER A 260 -49.22 -36.55 16.90
CA SER A 260 -48.96 -37.20 18.19
C SER A 260 -50.14 -37.05 19.15
N HIS A 261 -50.75 -35.86 19.23
CA HIS A 261 -51.92 -35.61 20.06
C HIS A 261 -53.16 -36.39 19.59
N GLU A 262 -53.40 -36.45 18.28
CA GLU A 262 -54.47 -37.23 17.67
C GLU A 262 -54.27 -38.73 17.90
N HIS A 263 -53.04 -39.23 17.78
CA HIS A 263 -52.72 -40.63 18.06
C HIS A 263 -52.99 -41.01 19.52
N VAL A 264 -52.57 -40.18 20.48
CA VAL A 264 -52.87 -40.39 21.90
C VAL A 264 -54.38 -40.34 22.17
N ARG A 265 -55.12 -39.45 21.49
CA ARG A 265 -56.59 -39.41 21.57
C ARG A 265 -57.22 -40.69 21.05
N HIS A 266 -56.77 -41.18 19.88
CA HIS A 266 -57.28 -42.42 19.30
C HIS A 266 -57.08 -43.61 20.23
N ILE A 267 -55.87 -43.79 20.78
CA ILE A 267 -55.57 -44.85 21.76
C ILE A 267 -56.51 -44.73 22.97
N ARG A 268 -56.73 -43.52 23.48
CA ARG A 268 -57.63 -43.29 24.61
C ARG A 268 -59.08 -43.64 24.27
N ASP A 269 -59.54 -43.27 23.09
CA ASP A 269 -60.92 -43.52 22.65
C ASP A 269 -61.17 -45.01 22.38
N GLU A 270 -60.20 -45.71 21.77
CA GLU A 270 -60.21 -47.18 21.62
C GLU A 270 -60.24 -47.88 22.98
N ALA A 271 -59.33 -47.53 23.89
CA ALA A 271 -59.30 -48.11 25.23
C ALA A 271 -60.61 -47.84 26.01
N ASN A 272 -61.21 -46.66 25.85
CA ASN A 272 -62.52 -46.36 26.43
C ASN A 272 -63.64 -47.19 25.82
N ALA A 273 -63.62 -47.41 24.50
CA ALA A 273 -64.61 -48.24 23.80
C ALA A 273 -64.52 -49.70 24.26
N GLU A 274 -63.31 -50.25 24.36
CA GLU A 274 -63.07 -51.61 24.88
C GLU A 274 -63.58 -51.76 26.31
N LEU A 275 -63.22 -50.83 27.21
CA LEU A 275 -63.68 -50.83 28.60
C LEU A 275 -65.20 -50.66 28.70
N SER A 276 -65.81 -49.84 27.86
CA SER A 276 -67.27 -49.67 27.81
C SER A 276 -67.97 -50.93 27.33
N GLY A 277 -67.42 -51.63 26.32
CA GLY A 277 -67.94 -52.91 25.84
C GLY A 277 -67.89 -53.98 26.93
N ALA A 278 -66.79 -54.06 27.67
CA ALA A 278 -66.64 -54.98 28.80
C ALA A 278 -67.58 -54.67 29.97
N ARG A 279 -67.88 -53.39 30.24
CA ARG A 279 -68.75 -52.96 31.35
C ARG A 279 -70.25 -52.94 30.99
N GLY A 280 -70.58 -52.87 29.70
CA GLY A 280 -71.96 -52.78 29.21
C GLY A 280 -72.59 -51.38 29.26
N TYR A 281 -71.84 -50.33 29.64
CA TYR A 281 -72.28 -48.93 29.64
C TYR A 281 -71.11 -47.94 29.52
N PRO A 282 -71.28 -46.77 28.88
CA PRO A 282 -70.21 -45.78 28.70
C PRO A 282 -69.95 -44.96 29.99
N ILE A 283 -68.69 -44.57 30.23
CA ILE A 283 -68.25 -43.69 31.35
C ILE A 283 -67.76 -42.31 30.83
N GLY A 284 -68.13 -41.96 29.59
CA GLY A 284 -67.78 -40.67 28.97
C GLY A 284 -68.52 -39.47 29.59
N ARG A 285 -68.27 -38.28 29.03
CA ARG A 285 -68.93 -37.01 29.42
C ARG A 285 -70.46 -37.07 29.36
N GLU A 286 -70.97 -37.90 28.45
CA GLU A 286 -72.39 -38.17 28.20
C GLU A 286 -72.99 -39.18 29.21
N SER A 287 -72.16 -39.83 30.05
CA SER A 287 -72.63 -40.86 30.97
C SER A 287 -73.31 -40.27 32.20
N THR A 288 -74.35 -40.94 32.68
CA THR A 288 -75.09 -40.58 33.90
C THR A 288 -74.20 -40.58 35.14
N VAL A 289 -73.14 -41.40 35.18
CA VAL A 289 -72.16 -41.42 36.28
C VAL A 289 -71.27 -40.18 36.26
N TYR A 290 -70.81 -39.73 35.07
CA TYR A 290 -69.99 -38.53 34.93
C TYR A 290 -70.79 -37.25 35.19
N GLN A 291 -72.02 -37.15 34.66
CA GLN A 291 -72.89 -35.98 34.88
C GLN A 291 -73.27 -35.80 36.36
N LYS A 292 -73.39 -36.89 37.12
CA LYS A 292 -73.71 -36.85 38.56
C LYS A 292 -72.53 -36.38 39.43
N ASN A 293 -71.31 -36.64 38.99
CA ASN A 293 -70.07 -36.25 39.69
C ASN A 293 -69.43 -34.97 39.12
N SER A 294 -69.94 -34.44 38.00
CA SER A 294 -69.49 -33.18 37.44
C SER A 294 -70.00 -32.05 38.33
N PRO A 295 -69.14 -31.14 38.83
CA PRO A 295 -69.56 -30.06 39.70
C PRO A 295 -70.63 -29.23 38.97
N HIS A 296 -71.86 -29.26 39.49
CA HIS A 296 -72.92 -28.35 39.08
C HIS A 296 -72.38 -26.94 39.22
N LYS A 297 -72.19 -26.22 38.09
CA LYS A 297 -72.17 -24.76 38.12
C LYS A 297 -73.55 -24.33 38.63
N ARG A 298 -73.63 -24.06 39.94
CA ARG A 298 -74.70 -23.23 40.48
C ARG A 298 -74.52 -21.83 39.86
N ASN A 299 -75.57 -21.33 39.24
CA ASN A 299 -75.70 -19.92 38.90
C ASN A 299 -75.60 -19.07 40.18
#